data_AF-A0A923TMV3-F1
#
_entry.id   AF-A0A923TMV3-F1
#
_cell.length_a   1.000
_cell.length_b   1.000
_cell.length_c   1.000
_cell.angle_alpha   90.00
_cell.angle_beta   90.00
_cell.angle_gamma   90.00
#
_symmetry.space_group_name_H-M   'P 1'
#
loop_
_entity.id
_entity.type
_entity.pdbx_description
1 polymer ?
#
loop_
_entity_poly.entity_id
_entity_poly.type
_entity_poly.pdbx_seq_one_letter_code
_entity_poly.pdbx_strand_id
1 'polypeptide(L)'
;MKRYERDLLPEAVAFYESEGLTLTGPGKWKTTRCVFHGGSDSMRINTENGAFKCMACEQHGGDVLDFVMQWHGAEFMEAAEALGATVDDGKPSRPARKTTLSPAAALALVQSETWFICCTALATADAIKNPADRARLIDATRAIQHVMQELTE
;
A
#
# COMPACT_ATOMS: atom_id res chain seq x y z
N MET A 1 19.48 -5.64 -17.21
CA MET A 1 18.41 -4.81 -16.63
C MET A 1 17.17 -5.62 -16.82
N LYS A 2 16.50 -5.95 -15.72
CA LYS A 2 15.33 -6.82 -15.80
C LYS A 2 14.19 -6.07 -16.46
N ARG A 3 13.54 -6.73 -17.40
CA ARG A 3 12.38 -6.23 -18.13
C ARG A 3 11.20 -7.15 -17.85
N TYR A 4 10.06 -6.57 -17.52
CA TYR A 4 8.82 -7.31 -17.36
C TYR A 4 8.33 -7.84 -18.70
N GLU A 5 7.96 -9.11 -18.73
CA GLU A 5 7.27 -9.77 -19.85
C GLU A 5 5.99 -10.41 -19.36
N ARG A 6 4.84 -9.85 -19.79
CA ARG A 6 3.52 -10.31 -19.36
C ARG A 6 3.24 -11.77 -19.72
N ASP A 7 3.75 -12.23 -20.86
CA ASP A 7 3.51 -13.59 -21.35
C ASP A 7 4.23 -14.65 -20.49
N LEU A 8 5.11 -14.23 -19.59
CA LEU A 8 5.79 -15.10 -18.62
C LEU A 8 5.06 -15.20 -17.28
N LEU A 9 3.90 -14.53 -17.11
CA LEU A 9 3.09 -14.71 -15.92
C LEU A 9 2.66 -16.18 -15.80
N PRO A 10 2.63 -16.73 -14.56
CA PRO A 10 2.21 -18.11 -14.36
C PRO A 10 0.74 -18.29 -14.74
N GLU A 11 0.39 -19.53 -15.06
CA GLU A 11 -1.01 -19.92 -15.26
C GLU A 11 -1.79 -19.65 -13.96
N ALA A 12 -2.97 -19.04 -14.12
CA ALA A 12 -3.72 -18.47 -13.01
C ALA A 12 -4.14 -19.51 -11.97
N VAL A 13 -4.68 -20.66 -12.40
CA VAL A 13 -5.15 -21.71 -11.48
C VAL A 13 -3.98 -22.23 -10.65
N ALA A 14 -2.89 -22.63 -11.30
CA ALA A 14 -1.70 -23.14 -10.63
C ALA A 14 -1.12 -22.13 -9.64
N PHE A 15 -1.07 -20.84 -10.03
CA PHE A 15 -0.63 -19.77 -9.15
C PHE A 15 -1.51 -19.66 -7.90
N TYR A 16 -2.83 -19.47 -8.05
CA TYR A 16 -3.72 -19.29 -6.89
C TYR A 16 -3.81 -20.53 -6.00
N GLU A 17 -3.70 -21.74 -6.55
CA GLU A 17 -3.60 -22.97 -5.76
C GLU A 17 -2.29 -23.03 -4.97
N SER A 18 -1.17 -22.55 -5.54
CA SER A 18 0.11 -22.43 -4.81
C SER A 18 0.06 -21.42 -3.67
N GLU A 19 -0.80 -20.40 -3.77
CA GLU A 19 -1.14 -19.45 -2.69
C GLU A 19 -2.10 -20.04 -1.63
N GLY A 20 -2.42 -21.33 -1.73
CA GLY A 20 -3.29 -22.03 -0.79
C GLY A 20 -4.76 -21.62 -0.91
N LEU A 21 -5.20 -21.28 -2.13
CA LEU A 21 -6.61 -21.03 -2.44
C LEU A 21 -7.21 -22.23 -3.15
N THR A 22 -8.38 -22.66 -2.69
CA THR A 22 -9.17 -23.67 -3.38
C THR A 22 -10.17 -22.99 -4.29
N LEU A 23 -10.08 -23.25 -5.59
CA LEU A 23 -10.96 -22.65 -6.60
C LEU A 23 -12.14 -23.60 -6.88
N THR A 24 -13.36 -23.09 -6.75
CA THR A 24 -14.59 -23.90 -6.89
C THR A 24 -15.59 -23.27 -7.85
N GLY A 25 -16.49 -24.10 -8.40
CA GLY A 25 -17.59 -23.65 -9.25
C GLY A 25 -17.35 -23.82 -10.76
N PRO A 26 -18.41 -23.66 -11.57
CA PRO A 26 -18.34 -23.86 -13.02
C PRO A 26 -17.78 -22.63 -13.76
N GLY A 27 -17.37 -22.81 -15.01
CA GLY A 27 -16.95 -21.71 -15.90
C GLY A 27 -15.60 -21.08 -15.56
N LYS A 28 -15.32 -19.93 -16.18
CA LYS A 28 -14.03 -19.23 -16.09
C LYS A 28 -13.81 -18.53 -14.75
N TRP A 29 -14.88 -18.04 -14.13
CA TRP A 29 -14.85 -17.40 -12.81
C TRP A 29 -15.09 -18.42 -11.71
N LYS A 30 -14.07 -18.68 -10.90
CA LYS A 30 -14.12 -19.60 -9.76
C LYS A 30 -14.26 -18.83 -8.46
N THR A 31 -14.98 -19.39 -7.50
CA THR A 31 -15.14 -18.84 -6.16
C THR A 31 -14.11 -19.44 -5.20
N THR A 32 -13.57 -18.61 -4.32
CA THR A 32 -12.63 -18.99 -3.26
C THR A 32 -12.73 -18.05 -2.04
N ARG A 33 -11.99 -18.38 -0.98
CA ARG A 33 -11.84 -17.52 0.20
C ARG A 33 -11.14 -16.22 -0.15
N CYS A 34 -11.51 -15.11 0.47
CA CYS A 34 -10.83 -13.84 0.29
C CYS A 34 -9.68 -13.70 1.28
N VAL A 35 -8.45 -13.56 0.78
CA VAL A 35 -7.27 -13.33 1.63
C VAL A 35 -7.26 -11.93 2.26
N PHE A 36 -7.88 -10.95 1.62
CA PHE A 36 -7.83 -9.55 2.04
C PHE A 36 -8.68 -9.24 3.28
N HIS A 37 -9.83 -9.92 3.46
CA HIS A 37 -10.69 -9.72 4.64
C HIS A 37 -11.06 -11.02 5.37
N GLY A 38 -10.57 -12.17 4.90
CA GLY A 38 -10.80 -13.46 5.56
C GLY A 38 -12.16 -14.14 5.29
N GLY A 39 -13.00 -13.63 4.37
CA GLY A 39 -14.27 -14.28 4.00
C GLY A 39 -14.08 -15.64 3.33
N SER A 40 -15.03 -16.56 3.49
CA SER A 40 -14.91 -17.96 3.03
C SER A 40 -15.12 -18.20 1.54
N ASP A 41 -15.92 -17.36 0.87
CA ASP A 41 -16.46 -17.64 -0.47
C ASP A 41 -16.80 -16.38 -1.28
N SER A 42 -16.19 -15.25 -0.92
CA SER A 42 -16.52 -13.94 -1.50
C SER A 42 -15.62 -13.52 -2.65
N MET A 43 -14.46 -14.16 -2.83
CA MET A 43 -13.48 -13.81 -3.86
C MET A 43 -13.67 -14.66 -5.11
N ARG A 44 -13.67 -14.00 -6.27
CA ARG A 44 -13.79 -14.65 -7.57
C ARG A 44 -12.51 -14.47 -8.36
N ILE A 45 -12.04 -15.55 -8.96
CA ILE A 45 -10.83 -15.63 -9.77
C ILE A 45 -11.21 -16.00 -11.20
N ASN A 46 -10.74 -15.24 -12.18
CA ASN A 46 -10.81 -15.60 -13.58
C ASN A 46 -9.61 -16.46 -13.96
N THR A 47 -9.88 -17.71 -14.31
CA THR A 47 -8.89 -18.74 -14.63
C THR A 47 -8.18 -18.52 -15.97
N GLU A 48 -8.67 -17.64 -16.85
CA GLU A 48 -8.06 -17.39 -18.16
C GLU A 48 -6.97 -16.30 -18.10
N ASN A 49 -7.22 -15.23 -17.35
CA ASN A 49 -6.33 -14.06 -17.30
C ASN A 49 -5.77 -13.76 -15.91
N GLY A 50 -6.17 -14.52 -14.88
CA GLY A 50 -5.73 -14.33 -13.52
C GLY A 50 -6.41 -13.20 -12.76
N ALA A 51 -7.38 -12.50 -13.37
CA ALA A 51 -8.07 -11.40 -12.72
C ALA A 51 -8.81 -11.87 -11.46
N PHE A 52 -8.92 -11.00 -10.46
CA PHE A 52 -9.68 -11.29 -9.25
C PHE A 52 -10.61 -10.14 -8.87
N LYS A 53 -11.71 -10.49 -8.21
CA LYS A 53 -12.59 -9.53 -7.55
C LYS A 53 -13.26 -10.16 -6.35
N CYS A 54 -13.14 -9.52 -5.20
CA CYS A 54 -13.95 -9.83 -4.04
C CYS A 54 -15.25 -9.03 -4.09
N MET A 55 -16.39 -9.70 -3.89
CA MET A 55 -17.71 -9.08 -3.94
C MET A 55 -18.14 -8.45 -2.61
N ALA A 56 -17.41 -8.71 -1.53
CA ALA A 56 -17.68 -8.18 -0.20
C ALA A 56 -16.81 -6.95 0.10
N CYS A 57 -15.48 -7.12 0.12
CA CYS A 57 -14.53 -6.02 0.38
C CYS A 57 -14.05 -5.27 -0.87
N GLU A 58 -14.63 -5.55 -2.05
CA GLU A 58 -14.37 -4.87 -3.33
C GLU A 58 -12.93 -4.87 -3.88
N GLN A 59 -11.96 -5.48 -3.17
CA GLN A 59 -10.60 -5.65 -3.67
C GLN A 59 -10.59 -6.40 -5.01
N HIS A 60 -9.83 -5.91 -5.99
CA HIS A 60 -9.79 -6.46 -7.34
C HIS A 60 -8.47 -6.21 -8.05
N GLY A 61 -8.21 -6.98 -9.10
CA GLY A 61 -7.04 -6.85 -9.97
C GLY A 61 -7.28 -7.54 -11.32
N GLY A 62 -6.51 -7.14 -12.32
CA GLY A 62 -6.64 -7.60 -13.71
C GLY A 62 -5.90 -8.89 -14.04
N ASP A 63 -4.94 -9.30 -13.21
CA ASP A 63 -4.15 -10.52 -13.36
C ASP A 63 -3.50 -10.97 -12.02
N VAL A 64 -2.66 -12.00 -12.08
CA VAL A 64 -1.92 -12.53 -10.92
C VAL A 64 -0.85 -11.56 -10.40
N LEU A 65 -0.34 -10.64 -11.24
CA LEU A 65 0.63 -9.64 -10.82
C LEU A 65 -0.03 -8.62 -9.91
N ASP A 66 -1.21 -8.12 -10.30
CA ASP A 66 -2.01 -7.23 -9.47
C ASP A 66 -2.33 -7.88 -8.11
N PHE A 67 -2.60 -9.19 -8.10
CA PHE A 67 -2.87 -9.92 -6.87
C PHE A 67 -1.64 -9.92 -5.94
N VAL A 68 -0.46 -10.28 -6.46
CA VAL A 68 0.79 -10.28 -5.67
C VAL A 68 1.11 -8.90 -5.14
N MET A 69 0.99 -7.86 -5.98
CA MET A 69 1.24 -6.49 -5.56
C MET A 69 0.34 -6.08 -4.38
N GLN A 70 -0.94 -6.43 -4.44
CA GLN A 70 -1.91 -6.04 -3.42
C GLN A 70 -1.84 -6.91 -2.15
N TRP A 71 -1.68 -8.23 -2.31
CA TRP A 71 -1.68 -9.17 -1.18
C TRP A 71 -0.34 -9.19 -0.44
N HIS A 72 0.78 -9.15 -1.16
CA HIS A 72 2.12 -9.16 -0.56
C HIS A 72 2.67 -7.75 -0.28
N GLY A 73 1.99 -6.69 -0.74
CA GLY A 73 2.48 -5.32 -0.62
C GLY A 73 3.76 -5.09 -1.42
N ALA A 74 3.94 -5.85 -2.51
CA ALA A 74 5.15 -5.81 -3.33
C ALA A 74 5.06 -4.71 -4.41
N GLU A 75 6.18 -4.08 -4.70
CA GLU A 75 6.29 -3.16 -5.82
C GLU A 75 6.24 -3.92 -7.16
N PHE A 76 5.86 -3.24 -8.25
CA PHE A 76 5.61 -3.87 -9.56
C PHE A 76 6.74 -4.80 -10.04
N MET A 77 7.99 -4.33 -10.02
CA MET A 77 9.12 -5.15 -10.48
C MET A 77 9.47 -6.28 -9.52
N GLU A 78 9.27 -6.08 -8.21
CA GLU A 78 9.46 -7.12 -7.20
C GLU A 78 8.43 -8.24 -7.36
N ALA A 79 7.16 -7.88 -7.57
CA ALA A 79 6.08 -8.82 -7.86
C ALA A 79 6.34 -9.58 -9.16
N ALA A 80 6.77 -8.89 -10.23
CA ALA A 80 7.11 -9.51 -11.50
C ALA A 80 8.29 -10.49 -11.36
N GLU A 81 9.30 -10.15 -10.57
CA GLU A 81 10.43 -11.05 -10.29
C GLU A 81 10.00 -12.28 -9.48
N ALA A 82 9.16 -12.10 -8.46
CA ALA A 82 8.61 -13.19 -7.66
C ALA A 82 7.79 -14.17 -8.50
N LEU A 83 7.10 -13.67 -9.51
CA LEU A 83 6.32 -14.46 -10.47
C LEU A 83 7.16 -15.08 -11.60
N GLY A 84 8.46 -14.79 -11.67
CA GLY A 84 9.32 -15.23 -12.78
C GLY A 84 9.02 -14.52 -14.11
N ALA A 85 8.24 -13.43 -14.09
CA ALA A 85 7.80 -12.70 -15.27
C ALA A 85 8.79 -11.61 -15.71
N THR A 86 10.09 -11.86 -15.51
CA THR A 86 11.16 -10.93 -15.90
C THR A 86 12.26 -11.63 -16.67
N VAL A 87 12.78 -10.94 -17.69
CA VAL A 87 13.96 -11.35 -18.46
C VAL A 87 15.12 -10.40 -18.20
N ASP A 88 16.35 -10.91 -18.22
CA ASP A 88 17.54 -10.05 -18.17
C ASP A 88 18.04 -9.72 -19.58
N ASP A 89 17.88 -8.46 -19.97
CA ASP A 89 18.31 -7.97 -21.29
C ASP A 89 19.83 -7.69 -21.36
N GLY A 90 20.62 -8.07 -20.34
CA GLY A 90 22.09 -7.89 -20.28
C GLY A 90 22.58 -6.42 -20.22
N LYS A 91 21.67 -5.45 -20.34
CA LYS A 91 21.98 -4.01 -20.23
C LYS A 91 22.29 -3.65 -18.77
N PRO A 92 23.32 -2.82 -18.49
CA PRO A 92 23.60 -2.39 -17.12
C PRO A 92 22.39 -1.66 -16.54
N SER A 93 21.91 -2.08 -15.36
CA SER A 93 20.83 -1.39 -14.66
C SER A 93 21.32 -0.02 -14.24
N ARG A 94 20.62 1.04 -14.68
CA ARG A 94 20.84 2.37 -14.13
C ARG A 94 20.50 2.29 -12.63
N PRO A 95 21.32 2.84 -11.71
CA PRO A 95 21.05 2.75 -10.28
C PRO A 95 19.64 3.30 -10.02
N ALA A 96 18.81 2.49 -9.37
CA ALA A 96 17.47 2.91 -8.96
C ALA A 96 17.61 4.21 -8.16
N ARG A 97 16.84 5.23 -8.55
CA ARG A 97 16.79 6.46 -7.77
C ARG A 97 16.20 6.05 -6.42
N LYS A 98 17.00 6.16 -5.35
CA LYS A 98 16.54 5.87 -3.98
C LYS A 98 15.22 6.59 -3.78
N THR A 99 14.15 5.83 -3.59
CA THR A 99 12.80 6.37 -3.48
C THR A 99 12.77 7.23 -2.22
N THR A 100 12.69 8.55 -2.39
CA THR A 100 12.24 9.43 -1.30
C THR A 100 10.78 9.10 -1.00
N LEU A 101 10.33 9.38 0.23
CA LEU A 101 8.91 9.29 0.60
C LEU A 101 8.03 9.89 -0.51
N SER A 102 6.91 9.24 -0.83
CA SER A 102 5.91 9.85 -1.71
C SER A 102 5.46 11.19 -1.11
N PRO A 103 5.02 12.18 -1.90
CA PRO A 103 4.54 13.45 -1.35
C PRO A 103 3.47 13.27 -0.26
N ALA A 104 2.56 12.31 -0.45
CA ALA A 104 1.53 11.97 0.53
C ALA A 104 2.13 11.36 1.81
N ALA A 105 3.05 10.40 1.69
CA ALA A 105 3.71 9.79 2.85
C ALA A 105 4.60 10.79 3.61
N ALA A 106 5.29 11.68 2.88
CA ALA A 106 6.07 12.77 3.45
C ALA A 106 5.18 13.74 4.23
N LEU A 107 4.01 14.10 3.68
CA LEU A 107 3.08 15.01 4.33
C LEU A 107 2.46 14.38 5.58
N ALA A 108 2.07 13.10 5.51
CA ALA A 108 1.55 12.36 6.66
C ALA A 108 2.58 12.27 7.79
N LEU A 109 3.86 12.01 7.47
CA LEU A 109 4.96 12.01 8.44
C LEU A 109 5.17 13.40 9.05
N VAL A 110 5.21 14.45 8.23
CA VAL A 110 5.35 15.83 8.72
C VAL A 110 4.18 16.18 9.65
N GLN A 111 2.96 15.77 9.31
CA GLN A 111 1.78 15.94 10.15
C GLN A 111 1.92 15.24 11.51
N SER A 112 2.31 13.96 11.54
CA SER A 112 2.47 13.23 12.81
C SER A 112 3.57 13.83 13.70
N GLU A 113 4.72 14.19 13.12
CA GLU A 113 5.84 14.78 13.85
C GLU A 113 5.50 16.19 14.37
N THR A 114 4.82 17.00 13.56
CA THR A 114 4.41 18.35 13.97
C THR A 114 3.43 18.29 15.14
N TRP A 115 2.49 17.35 15.13
CA TRP A 115 1.56 17.16 16.24
C TRP A 115 2.27 16.79 17.54
N PHE A 116 3.22 15.86 17.48
CA PHE A 116 4.03 15.46 18.63
C PHE A 116 4.83 16.63 19.22
N ILE A 117 5.46 17.44 18.35
CA ILE A 117 6.18 18.66 18.74
C ILE A 117 5.22 19.64 19.42
N CYS A 118 4.04 19.86 18.87
CA CYS A 118 3.00 20.73 19.44
C CYS A 118 2.55 20.28 20.83
N CYS A 119 2.25 19.00 21.03
CA CYS A 119 1.86 18.47 22.35
C CYS A 119 2.99 18.67 23.37
N THR A 120 4.23 18.41 22.97
CA THR A 120 5.41 18.57 23.83
C THR A 120 5.66 20.05 24.18
N ALA A 121 5.52 20.94 23.20
CA ALA A 121 5.64 22.38 23.37
C ALA A 121 4.61 22.92 24.37
N LEU A 122 3.35 22.48 24.25
CA LEU A 122 2.30 22.89 25.18
C LEU A 122 2.53 22.36 26.59
N ALA A 123 2.92 21.08 26.71
CA ALA A 123 3.21 20.44 28.00
C ALA A 123 4.39 21.11 28.75
N THR A 124 5.29 21.76 28.02
CA THR A 124 6.48 22.43 28.57
C THR A 124 6.37 23.96 28.57
N ALA A 125 5.24 24.53 28.17
CA ALA A 125 5.09 25.98 27.94
C ALA A 125 5.36 26.82 29.20
N ASP A 126 5.07 26.29 30.40
CA ASP A 126 5.32 26.99 31.66
C ASP A 126 6.81 27.13 32.02
N ALA A 127 7.70 26.40 31.32
CA ALA A 127 9.14 26.61 31.43
C ALA A 127 9.60 27.94 30.81
N ILE A 128 8.78 28.58 29.95
CA ILE A 128 9.08 29.85 29.32
C ILE A 128 8.75 31.00 30.29
N LYS A 129 9.81 31.63 30.80
CA LYS A 129 9.71 32.72 31.79
C LYS A 129 9.12 34.02 31.23
N ASN A 130 9.33 34.31 29.95
CA ASN A 130 8.79 35.51 29.31
C ASN A 130 7.31 35.27 28.94
N PRO A 131 6.36 36.02 29.52
CA PRO A 131 4.94 35.81 29.26
C PRO A 131 4.55 36.06 27.80
N ALA A 132 5.22 36.98 27.10
CA ALA A 132 4.94 37.26 25.69
C ALA A 132 5.37 36.10 24.79
N ASP A 133 6.52 35.49 25.07
CA ASP A 133 7.02 34.35 24.30
C ASP A 133 6.22 33.07 24.60
N ARG A 134 5.80 32.88 25.86
CA ARG A 134 4.88 31.80 26.24
C ARG A 134 3.54 31.92 25.51
N ALA A 135 2.96 33.12 25.44
CA ALA A 135 1.72 33.36 24.70
C ALA A 135 1.88 33.03 23.21
N ARG A 136 2.97 33.48 22.57
CA ARG A 136 3.29 33.17 21.17
C ARG A 136 3.39 31.67 20.90
N LEU A 137 4.03 30.92 21.80
CA LEU A 137 4.14 29.46 21.67
C LEU A 137 2.76 28.78 21.74
N ILE A 138 1.94 29.19 22.70
CA ILE A 138 0.59 28.64 22.87
C ILE A 138 -0.25 28.93 21.64
N ASP A 139 -0.23 30.16 21.12
CA ASP A 139 -1.01 30.55 19.94
C ASP A 139 -0.57 29.80 18.67
N ALA A 140 0.74 29.64 18.46
CA ALA A 140 1.27 28.86 17.34
C ALA A 140 0.86 27.37 17.42
N THR A 141 0.90 26.80 18.62
CA THR A 141 0.47 25.41 18.86
C THR A 141 -1.02 25.23 18.59
N ARG A 142 -1.84 26.20 19.01
CA ARG A 142 -3.29 26.20 18.81
C ARG A 142 -3.66 26.29 17.32
N ALA A 143 -2.94 27.11 16.55
CA ALA A 143 -3.12 27.20 15.10
C ALA A 143 -2.89 25.85 14.41
N ILE A 144 -1.82 25.13 14.79
CA ILE A 144 -1.53 23.80 14.25
C ILE A 144 -2.62 22.79 14.64
N GLN A 145 -3.09 22.82 15.90
CA GLN A 145 -4.16 21.95 16.38
C GLN A 145 -5.45 22.11 15.56
N HIS A 146 -5.84 23.35 15.26
CA HIS A 146 -7.03 23.61 14.44
C HIS A 146 -6.89 23.03 13.02
N VAL A 147 -5.76 23.28 12.35
CA VAL A 147 -5.51 22.74 11.00
C VAL A 147 -5.51 21.21 11.00
N MET A 148 -5.02 20.57 12.06
CA MET A 148 -5.04 19.11 12.19
C MET A 148 -6.46 18.55 12.31
N GLN A 149 -7.33 19.22 13.06
CA GLN A 149 -8.71 18.78 13.27
C GLN A 149 -9.54 18.86 11.99
N GLU A 150 -9.38 19.92 11.20
CA GLU A 150 -10.06 20.12 9.91
C GLU A 150 -9.74 19.04 8.85
N LEU A 151 -8.62 18.31 8.99
CA LEU A 151 -8.22 17.23 8.08
C LEU A 151 -8.71 15.84 8.50
N THR A 152 -9.27 15.72 9.71
CA THR A 152 -9.78 14.46 10.28
C THR A 152 -11.31 14.35 10.24
N GLU A 153 -12.00 15.40 9.80
CA GLU A 153 -13.46 15.44 9.53
C GLU A 153 -13.74 15.31 8.02
#